data_AF-V2GQ77-F1
#
_entry.id   AF-V2GQ77-F1
#
_cell.length_a   1.000
_cell.length_b   1.000
_cell.length_c   1.000
_cell.angle_alpha   90.00
_cell.angle_beta   90.00
_cell.angle_gamma   90.00
#
_symmetry.space_group_name_H-M   'P 1'
#
loop_
_entity.id
_entity.type
_entity.pdbx_description
1 polymer ?
#
loop_
_entity_poly.entity_id
_entity_poly.type
_entity_poly.pdbx_seq_one_letter_code
_entity_poly.pdbx_strand_id
1 'polypeptide(L)'
;MPTMQSPIFFIHPPKSGGSTVISFFELNRGERQFVHFEWDRDPEWRTSLGRLVETGVGGGHHSFGMHRFLKRPLAYCTILRDPLARQISHYWYAFNGKNGEVERGASVSTVEAMVRRGEISLDEWVAGSYAGKNLYVHMLSGDPALNEHSLDLARYNLRHHIPVAGLCEDMSAFLLRLCGRTGFGLPFYAETNVTNISGSRKQQLSESAREKFLADNAWDYALYRDVRESNDRDKTAGGELFDKALALVRTVQAELNQVENPHEHASMIFGYDHAHLGKLREIAQSFDLAPIRDYIEHSQQSIAAPADIYEGFVDAVRENSVSGWAINLTRPDRPVSIEVWSGNEMVAAGTTGEPRPDVAAAGYGSSHTGFSIALPPLHGTAFRVAIAGASDPLNNAGPWRQGWHIG
;
A
#
# COMPACT_ATOMS: atom_id res chain seq x y z
N MET A 1 8.71 -20.80 19.52
CA MET A 1 9.24 -19.85 18.52
C MET A 1 8.45 -18.57 18.69
N PRO A 2 9.05 -17.38 18.88
CA PRO A 2 8.29 -16.15 18.78
C PRO A 2 7.65 -16.13 17.39
N THR A 3 6.34 -15.90 17.30
CA THR A 3 5.66 -15.73 16.02
C THR A 3 6.35 -14.59 15.28
N MET A 4 7.07 -14.88 14.20
CA MET A 4 7.71 -13.83 13.40
C MET A 4 6.63 -12.88 12.91
N GLN A 5 6.77 -11.59 13.24
CA GLN A 5 5.85 -10.54 12.82
C GLN A 5 5.89 -10.43 11.30
N SER A 6 4.73 -10.33 10.66
CA SER A 6 4.64 -10.20 9.20
C SER A 6 5.48 -9.01 8.70
N PRO A 7 6.27 -9.17 7.62
CA PRO A 7 7.03 -8.07 7.05
C PRO A 7 6.14 -6.89 6.66
N ILE A 8 6.66 -5.68 6.81
CA ILE A 8 5.96 -4.46 6.43
C ILE A 8 6.09 -4.28 4.92
N PHE A 9 4.96 -4.05 4.26
CA PHE A 9 4.90 -3.72 2.85
C PHE A 9 4.31 -2.33 2.63
N PHE A 10 5.16 -1.39 2.24
CA PHE A 10 4.77 -0.02 1.94
C PHE A 10 4.24 0.07 0.51
N ILE A 11 2.92 0.22 0.37
CA ILE A 11 2.30 0.62 -0.89
C ILE A 11 2.71 2.07 -1.10
N HIS A 12 3.48 2.31 -2.16
CA HIS A 12 4.05 3.63 -2.44
C HIS A 12 3.36 4.23 -3.68
N PRO A 13 2.28 5.03 -3.53
CA PRO A 13 1.74 5.76 -4.65
C PRO A 13 2.77 6.78 -5.19
N PRO A 14 3.03 6.80 -6.52
CA PRO A 14 3.95 7.74 -7.13
C PRO A 14 3.71 9.19 -6.68
N LYS A 15 4.79 9.91 -6.36
CA LYS A 15 4.79 11.34 -6.00
C LYS A 15 3.98 11.70 -4.73
N SER A 16 3.81 10.72 -3.84
CA SER A 16 3.17 10.89 -2.53
C SER A 16 4.18 10.83 -1.38
N GLY A 17 5.41 11.33 -1.58
CA GLY A 17 6.42 11.41 -0.52
C GLY A 17 7.06 10.08 -0.11
N GLY A 18 7.00 9.03 -0.95
CA GLY A 18 7.54 7.73 -0.53
C GLY A 18 9.06 7.67 -0.37
N SER A 19 9.84 8.52 -1.05
CA SER A 19 11.28 8.65 -0.74
C SER A 19 11.49 9.00 0.74
N THR A 20 10.77 10.01 1.23
CA THR A 20 10.76 10.38 2.65
C THR A 20 10.42 9.22 3.57
N VAL A 21 9.39 8.42 3.24
CA VAL A 21 9.01 7.24 4.03
C VAL A 21 10.08 6.14 3.97
N ILE A 22 10.76 5.97 2.84
CA ILE A 22 11.88 5.03 2.71
C ILE A 22 13.04 5.44 3.62
N SER A 23 13.37 6.73 3.70
CA SER A 23 14.40 7.22 4.65
C SER A 23 14.07 6.87 6.09
N PHE A 24 12.79 6.92 6.47
CA PHE A 24 12.33 6.52 7.79
C PHE A 24 12.61 5.03 8.06
N PHE A 25 12.34 4.15 7.09
CA PHE A 25 12.64 2.73 7.24
C PHE A 25 14.15 2.49 7.38
N GLU A 26 14.98 3.19 6.59
CA GLU A 26 16.44 3.08 6.67
C GLU A 26 17.01 3.65 7.97
N LEU A 27 16.44 4.73 8.49
CA LEU A 27 16.79 5.25 9.82
C LEU A 27 16.55 4.23 10.92
N ASN A 28 15.47 3.45 10.85
CA ASN A 28 15.12 2.45 11.86
C ASN A 28 15.80 1.08 11.67
N ARG A 29 16.04 0.64 10.43
CA ARG A 29 16.55 -0.70 10.14
C ARG A 29 18.04 -0.74 9.81
N GLY A 30 18.62 0.35 9.33
CA GLY A 30 19.93 0.34 8.72
C GLY A 30 19.87 0.79 7.26
N GLU A 31 21.00 1.28 6.76
CA GLU A 31 21.15 1.66 5.36
C GLU A 31 20.81 0.49 4.42
N ARG A 32 20.11 0.78 3.31
CA ARG A 32 19.77 -0.17 2.24
C ARG A 32 18.97 -1.38 2.70
N GLN A 33 18.36 -1.33 3.88
CA GLN A 33 17.52 -2.42 4.41
C GLN A 33 16.11 -2.42 3.81
N PHE A 34 15.65 -1.30 3.23
CA PHE A 34 14.38 -1.26 2.52
C PHE A 34 14.47 -2.05 1.20
N VAL A 35 13.59 -3.03 1.01
CA VAL A 35 13.57 -3.83 -0.21
C VAL A 35 12.63 -3.19 -1.23
N HIS A 36 13.20 -2.77 -2.36
CA HIS A 36 12.45 -2.25 -3.50
C HIS A 36 11.92 -3.38 -4.37
N PHE A 37 10.62 -3.43 -4.57
CA PHE A 37 9.98 -4.35 -5.51
C PHE A 37 9.80 -3.64 -6.85
N GLU A 38 10.66 -3.94 -7.83
CA GLU A 38 10.60 -3.43 -9.21
C GLU A 38 10.36 -4.59 -10.18
N TRP A 39 9.41 -4.45 -11.12
CA TRP A 39 8.92 -5.51 -12.02
C TRP A 39 9.98 -6.11 -12.95
N ASP A 40 11.08 -5.41 -13.19
CA ASP A 40 12.07 -5.71 -14.22
C ASP A 40 13.32 -6.45 -13.71
N ARG A 41 13.46 -6.67 -12.39
CA ARG A 41 14.68 -7.26 -11.81
C ARG A 41 14.54 -8.70 -11.34
N ASP A 42 13.33 -9.17 -11.02
CA ASP A 42 13.13 -10.50 -10.41
C ASP A 42 11.72 -11.05 -10.75
N PRO A 43 11.56 -11.84 -11.83
CA PRO A 43 10.26 -12.32 -12.30
C PRO A 43 9.49 -13.17 -11.26
N GLU A 44 10.22 -13.81 -10.35
CA GLU A 44 9.66 -14.66 -9.29
C GLU A 44 9.78 -14.04 -7.89
N TRP A 45 10.27 -12.80 -7.80
CA TRP A 45 10.50 -12.08 -6.55
C TRP A 45 11.38 -12.84 -5.54
N ARG A 46 12.16 -13.86 -5.95
CA ARG A 46 12.90 -14.74 -5.02
C ARG A 46 13.93 -13.98 -4.19
N THR A 47 14.72 -13.13 -4.85
CA THR A 47 15.77 -12.32 -4.21
C THR A 47 15.14 -11.28 -3.31
N SER A 48 14.15 -10.55 -3.82
CA SER A 48 13.43 -9.53 -3.05
C SER A 48 12.69 -10.13 -1.85
N LEU A 49 12.13 -11.33 -1.99
CA LEU A 49 11.45 -12.05 -0.91
C LEU A 49 12.43 -12.51 0.17
N GLY A 50 13.57 -13.08 -0.22
CA GLY A 50 14.63 -13.46 0.73
C GLY A 50 15.07 -12.26 1.56
N ARG A 51 15.33 -11.13 0.91
CA ARG A 51 15.66 -9.87 1.59
C ARG A 51 14.51 -9.34 2.45
N LEU A 52 13.27 -9.37 1.96
CA LEU A 52 12.12 -8.87 2.74
C LEU A 52 11.93 -9.66 4.04
N VAL A 53 12.16 -10.97 4.01
CA VAL A 53 12.12 -11.82 5.21
C VAL A 53 13.27 -11.48 6.17
N GLU A 54 14.45 -11.18 5.64
CA GLU A 54 15.62 -10.79 6.43
C GLU A 54 15.46 -9.41 7.08
N THR A 55 15.05 -8.40 6.31
CA THR A 55 15.00 -6.99 6.76
C THR A 55 13.68 -6.61 7.40
N GLY A 56 12.61 -7.36 7.10
CA GLY A 56 11.25 -7.12 7.57
C GLY A 56 10.56 -5.89 6.97
N VAL A 57 11.18 -5.18 6.02
CA VAL A 57 10.63 -3.96 5.42
C VAL A 57 10.88 -3.89 3.91
N GLY A 58 9.84 -3.55 3.14
CA GLY A 58 9.97 -3.31 1.71
C GLY A 58 8.72 -2.68 1.13
N GLY A 59 8.71 -2.48 -0.18
CA GLY A 59 7.58 -1.87 -0.87
C GLY A 59 7.90 -1.42 -2.28
N GLY A 60 6.96 -0.72 -2.89
CA GLY A 60 7.10 -0.21 -4.25
C GLY A 60 5.79 0.33 -4.81
N HIS A 61 5.82 0.69 -6.09
CA HIS A 61 4.67 1.17 -6.86
C HIS A 61 3.72 0.03 -7.25
N HIS A 62 3.29 -0.75 -6.25
CA HIS A 62 2.42 -1.91 -6.42
C HIS A 62 1.08 -1.68 -5.74
N SER A 63 0.03 -2.23 -6.33
CA SER A 63 -1.28 -2.26 -5.70
C SER A 63 -1.31 -3.22 -4.50
N PHE A 64 -2.33 -3.07 -3.66
CA PHE A 64 -2.68 -4.07 -2.64
C PHE A 64 -2.80 -5.45 -3.29
N GLY A 65 -2.30 -6.50 -2.63
CA GLY A 65 -2.28 -7.86 -3.18
C GLY A 65 -0.89 -8.49 -3.29
N MET A 66 0.20 -7.78 -2.95
CA MET A 66 1.55 -8.35 -3.00
C MET A 66 1.73 -9.64 -2.17
N HIS A 67 0.93 -9.83 -1.11
CA HIS A 67 0.92 -11.06 -0.29
C HIS A 67 0.60 -12.31 -1.13
N ARG A 68 -0.14 -12.17 -2.23
CA ARG A 68 -0.49 -13.24 -3.17
C ARG A 68 0.74 -13.73 -3.92
N PHE A 69 1.50 -12.80 -4.50
CA PHE A 69 2.74 -13.11 -5.22
C PHE A 69 3.83 -13.66 -4.29
N LEU A 70 3.91 -13.13 -3.07
CA LEU A 70 4.92 -13.53 -2.07
C LEU A 70 4.49 -14.75 -1.24
N LYS A 71 3.23 -15.18 -1.36
CA LYS A 71 2.60 -16.31 -0.67
C LYS A 71 2.75 -16.24 0.86
N ARG A 72 2.69 -15.03 1.41
CA ARG A 72 2.92 -14.74 2.83
C ARG A 72 2.10 -13.55 3.29
N PRO A 73 1.69 -13.51 4.57
CA PRO A 73 0.99 -12.35 5.10
C PRO A 73 1.95 -11.14 5.16
N LEU A 74 1.42 -9.95 4.86
CA LEU A 74 2.15 -8.69 4.89
C LEU A 74 1.42 -7.67 5.76
N ALA A 75 2.16 -6.87 6.50
CA ALA A 75 1.62 -5.72 7.22
C ALA A 75 1.68 -4.49 6.30
N TYR A 76 0.54 -4.11 5.70
CA TYR A 76 0.52 -3.01 4.75
C TYR A 76 0.49 -1.65 5.44
N CYS A 77 1.19 -0.68 4.84
CA CYS A 77 1.00 0.74 5.12
C CYS A 77 1.05 1.55 3.82
N THR A 78 0.50 2.76 3.85
CA THR A 78 0.50 3.68 2.70
C THR A 78 0.51 5.13 3.14
N ILE A 79 0.78 6.03 2.21
CA ILE A 79 0.66 7.47 2.40
C ILE A 79 0.04 8.10 1.16
N LEU A 80 -0.89 9.03 1.37
CA LEU A 80 -1.57 9.76 0.30
C LEU A 80 -1.14 11.23 0.29
N ARG A 81 -1.20 11.84 -0.89
CA ARG A 81 -1.10 13.29 -1.09
C ARG A 81 -2.42 13.80 -1.65
N ASP A 82 -2.75 15.09 -1.48
CA ASP A 82 -3.85 15.69 -2.23
C ASP A 82 -3.73 15.29 -3.72
N PRO A 83 -4.78 14.68 -4.32
CA PRO A 83 -4.71 14.13 -5.67
C PRO A 83 -4.21 15.11 -6.72
N LEU A 84 -4.63 16.38 -6.65
CA LEU A 84 -4.22 17.43 -7.57
C LEU A 84 -2.76 17.85 -7.34
N ALA A 85 -2.35 18.04 -6.09
CA ALA A 85 -0.96 18.36 -5.74
C ALA A 85 0.00 17.23 -6.17
N ARG A 86 -0.43 15.98 -6.09
CA ARG A 86 0.30 14.82 -6.64
C ARG A 86 0.42 14.92 -8.17
N GLN A 87 -0.68 15.19 -8.87
CA GLN A 87 -0.72 15.33 -10.34
C GLN A 87 0.26 16.41 -10.81
N ILE A 88 0.26 17.58 -10.16
CA ILE A 88 1.17 18.70 -10.44
C ILE A 88 2.62 18.32 -10.14
N SER A 89 2.87 17.65 -9.01
CA SER A 89 4.22 17.21 -8.64
C SER A 89 4.79 16.17 -9.61
N HIS A 90 3.94 15.30 -10.18
CA HIS A 90 4.37 14.35 -11.21
C HIS A 90 4.69 15.05 -12.53
N TYR A 91 3.87 16.01 -12.97
CA TYR A 91 4.14 16.80 -14.16
C TYR A 91 5.56 17.39 -14.12
N TRP A 92 5.88 18.13 -13.05
CA TRP A 92 7.19 18.76 -12.92
C TRP A 92 8.34 17.77 -12.77
N TYR A 93 8.08 16.62 -12.14
CA TYR A 93 9.05 15.54 -12.08
C TYR A 93 9.36 14.97 -13.48
N ALA A 94 8.35 14.73 -14.31
CA ALA A 94 8.54 14.29 -15.69
C ALA A 94 9.22 15.36 -16.55
N PHE A 95 8.77 16.61 -16.42
CA PHE A 95 9.30 17.76 -17.15
C PHE A 95 10.80 17.98 -16.88
N ASN A 96 11.22 17.89 -15.61
CA ASN A 96 12.62 18.07 -15.21
C ASN A 96 13.50 16.82 -15.42
N GLY A 97 13.07 15.85 -16.23
CA GLY A 97 13.86 14.64 -16.51
C GLY A 97 14.06 13.75 -15.29
N LYS A 98 13.02 13.63 -14.43
CA LYS A 98 13.02 12.80 -13.22
C LYS A 98 14.16 13.15 -12.25
N ASN A 99 14.45 14.44 -12.08
CA ASN A 99 15.57 14.95 -11.27
C ASN A 99 16.94 14.45 -11.75
N GLY A 100 17.15 14.39 -13.08
CA GLY A 100 18.40 13.94 -13.68
C GLY A 100 18.51 12.41 -13.87
N GLU A 101 17.54 11.63 -13.39
CA GLU A 101 17.56 10.17 -13.53
C GLU A 101 17.48 9.71 -15.00
N VAL A 102 16.86 10.49 -15.87
CA VAL A 102 16.83 10.19 -17.32
C VAL A 102 18.23 10.24 -17.92
N GLU A 103 19.07 11.16 -17.47
CA GLU A 103 20.48 11.25 -17.90
C GLU A 103 21.31 10.08 -17.36
N ARG A 104 20.85 9.45 -16.27
CA ARG A 104 21.41 8.24 -15.66
C ARG A 104 20.80 6.94 -16.22
N GLY A 105 19.98 7.02 -17.28
CA GLY A 105 19.43 5.85 -17.97
C GLY A 105 18.07 5.37 -17.47
N ALA A 106 17.38 6.12 -16.60
CA ALA A 106 16.03 5.77 -16.18
C ALA A 106 15.03 5.83 -17.35
N SER A 107 14.13 4.85 -17.41
CA SER A 107 13.06 4.81 -18.40
C SER A 107 12.00 5.90 -18.17
N VAL A 108 11.37 6.35 -19.25
CA VAL A 108 10.25 7.30 -19.23
C VAL A 108 9.09 6.71 -20.03
N SER A 109 7.87 6.92 -19.56
CA SER A 109 6.70 6.58 -20.39
C SER A 109 6.60 7.50 -21.60
N THR A 110 5.85 7.08 -22.62
CA THR A 110 5.60 7.92 -23.81
C THR A 110 5.03 9.29 -23.42
N VAL A 111 4.10 9.33 -22.46
CA VAL A 111 3.46 10.56 -22.01
C VAL A 111 4.43 11.43 -21.20
N GLU A 112 5.26 10.84 -20.33
CA GLU A 112 6.31 11.58 -19.62
C GLU A 112 7.34 12.18 -20.59
N ALA A 113 7.67 11.46 -21.68
CA ALA A 113 8.56 11.97 -22.71
C ALA A 113 7.94 13.16 -23.47
N MET A 114 6.64 13.13 -23.76
CA MET A 114 5.91 14.25 -24.36
C MET A 114 5.90 15.49 -23.45
N VAL A 115 5.67 15.30 -22.14
CA VAL A 115 5.78 16.37 -21.15
C VAL A 115 7.19 16.98 -21.15
N ARG A 116 8.23 16.16 -21.14
CA ARG A 116 9.63 16.63 -21.16
C ARG A 116 9.96 17.43 -22.43
N ARG A 117 9.36 17.09 -23.57
CA ARG A 117 9.51 17.84 -24.83
C ARG A 117 8.65 19.11 -24.90
N GLY A 118 7.82 19.37 -23.88
CA GLY A 118 6.90 20.51 -23.84
C GLY A 118 5.68 20.35 -24.76
N GLU A 119 5.39 19.12 -25.21
CA GLU A 119 4.26 18.81 -26.09
C GLU A 119 2.93 18.69 -25.33
N ILE A 120 3.01 18.46 -24.02
CA ILE A 120 1.85 18.41 -23.12
C ILE A 120 2.03 19.49 -22.06
N SER A 121 1.07 20.42 -22.02
CA SER A 121 1.01 21.46 -20.99
C SER A 121 0.57 20.91 -19.63
N LEU A 122 0.79 21.68 -18.56
CA LEU A 122 0.29 21.33 -17.23
C LEU A 122 -1.25 21.19 -17.22
N ASP A 123 -1.93 22.07 -17.97
CA ASP A 123 -3.38 22.07 -18.11
C ASP A 123 -3.91 20.78 -18.74
N GLU A 124 -3.35 20.37 -19.87
CA GLU A 124 -3.72 19.12 -20.55
C GLU A 124 -3.40 17.89 -19.69
N TRP A 125 -2.25 17.90 -19.02
CA TRP A 125 -1.84 16.82 -18.11
C TRP A 125 -2.79 16.64 -16.93
N VAL A 126 -3.24 17.75 -16.33
CA VAL A 126 -4.19 17.73 -15.22
C VAL A 126 -5.57 17.36 -15.73
N ALA A 127 -6.10 18.05 -16.75
CA ALA A 127 -7.42 17.76 -17.31
C ALA A 127 -7.55 16.30 -17.79
N GLY A 128 -6.49 15.73 -18.36
CA GLY A 128 -6.43 14.35 -18.82
C GLY A 128 -6.17 13.31 -17.73
N SER A 129 -5.85 13.71 -16.50
CA SER A 129 -5.41 12.81 -15.41
C SER A 129 -4.29 11.85 -15.86
N TYR A 130 -3.33 12.34 -16.64
CA TYR A 130 -2.30 11.52 -17.30
C TYR A 130 -1.33 10.80 -16.35
N ALA A 131 -1.38 11.10 -15.06
CA ALA A 131 -0.59 10.41 -14.02
C ALA A 131 -1.44 9.41 -13.24
N GLY A 132 -2.50 8.90 -13.86
CA GLY A 132 -3.48 7.98 -13.28
C GLY A 132 -4.75 8.72 -12.81
N LYS A 133 -5.89 8.27 -13.33
CA LYS A 133 -7.24 8.64 -12.86
C LYS A 133 -7.64 7.71 -11.73
N ASN A 134 -8.14 8.26 -10.60
CA ASN A 134 -8.46 7.53 -9.37
C ASN A 134 -7.35 6.54 -8.97
N LEU A 135 -6.11 7.03 -8.97
CA LEU A 135 -4.91 6.22 -8.78
C LEU A 135 -4.90 5.55 -7.39
N TYR A 136 -5.30 6.25 -6.34
CA TYR A 136 -5.30 5.67 -5.00
C TYR A 136 -6.34 4.58 -4.87
N VAL A 137 -7.54 4.78 -5.42
CA VAL A 137 -8.56 3.73 -5.44
C VAL A 137 -8.08 2.51 -6.22
N HIS A 138 -7.46 2.71 -7.38
CA HIS A 138 -6.89 1.61 -8.17
C HIS A 138 -5.81 0.85 -7.39
N MET A 139 -4.86 1.56 -6.78
CA MET A 139 -3.77 0.92 -6.03
C MET A 139 -4.26 0.25 -4.76
N LEU A 140 -5.22 0.84 -4.03
CA LEU A 140 -5.65 0.34 -2.73
C LEU A 140 -6.79 -0.68 -2.82
N SER A 141 -7.54 -0.75 -3.93
CA SER A 141 -8.48 -1.84 -4.17
C SER A 141 -7.73 -3.14 -4.49
N GLY A 142 -6.61 -3.05 -5.21
CA GLY A 142 -5.90 -4.23 -5.72
C GLY A 142 -6.54 -4.82 -6.99
N ASP A 143 -7.57 -4.17 -7.53
CA ASP A 143 -8.19 -4.59 -8.79
C ASP A 143 -7.24 -4.36 -9.97
N PRO A 144 -7.24 -5.24 -11.00
CA PRO A 144 -6.44 -5.04 -12.21
C PRO A 144 -6.96 -3.87 -13.07
N ALA A 145 -8.22 -3.47 -12.88
CA ALA A 145 -8.84 -2.33 -13.54
C ALA A 145 -9.96 -1.75 -12.66
N LEU A 146 -10.10 -0.42 -12.68
CA LEU A 146 -11.15 0.29 -11.98
C LEU A 146 -12.54 -0.14 -12.49
N ASN A 147 -13.44 -0.42 -11.55
CA ASN A 147 -14.84 -0.76 -11.77
C ASN A 147 -15.71 -0.10 -10.68
N GLU A 148 -17.03 -0.30 -10.76
CA GLU A 148 -18.02 0.30 -9.85
C GLU A 148 -17.83 -0.07 -8.36
N HIS A 149 -17.13 -1.17 -8.06
CA HIS A 149 -16.89 -1.64 -6.70
C HIS A 149 -15.50 -1.24 -6.15
N SER A 150 -14.59 -0.73 -7.00
CA SER A 150 -13.20 -0.49 -6.59
C SER A 150 -13.07 0.50 -5.43
N LEU A 151 -13.94 1.52 -5.33
CA LEU A 151 -13.91 2.46 -4.20
C LEU A 151 -14.26 1.76 -2.88
N ASP A 152 -15.29 0.90 -2.88
CA ASP A 152 -15.71 0.19 -1.67
C ASP A 152 -14.66 -0.85 -1.26
N LEU A 153 -14.03 -1.50 -2.22
CA LEU A 153 -12.91 -2.41 -1.97
C LEU A 153 -11.68 -1.68 -1.41
N ALA A 154 -11.31 -0.52 -1.97
CA ALA A 154 -10.22 0.29 -1.44
C ALA A 154 -10.49 0.75 0.00
N ARG A 155 -11.73 1.12 0.32
CA ARG A 155 -12.16 1.48 1.68
C ARG A 155 -12.08 0.30 2.63
N TYR A 156 -12.51 -0.88 2.18
CA TYR A 156 -12.42 -2.10 2.95
C TYR A 156 -10.95 -2.43 3.27
N ASN A 157 -10.08 -2.42 2.26
CA ASN A 157 -8.65 -2.67 2.44
C ASN A 157 -8.00 -1.65 3.38
N LEU A 158 -8.34 -0.37 3.27
CA LEU A 158 -7.87 0.65 4.22
C LEU A 158 -8.27 0.36 5.66
N ARG A 159 -9.52 -0.05 5.90
CA ARG A 159 -10.03 -0.30 7.25
C ARG A 159 -9.48 -1.58 7.87
N HIS A 160 -9.29 -2.62 7.05
CA HIS A 160 -9.03 -3.97 7.57
C HIS A 160 -7.58 -4.43 7.35
N HIS A 161 -6.96 -4.05 6.24
CA HIS A 161 -5.67 -4.61 5.83
C HIS A 161 -4.51 -3.61 5.81
N ILE A 162 -4.81 -2.31 5.80
CA ILE A 162 -3.82 -1.22 5.78
C ILE A 162 -3.99 -0.36 7.05
N PRO A 163 -3.67 -0.88 8.24
CA PRO A 163 -3.98 -0.25 9.52
C PRO A 163 -3.30 1.11 9.74
N VAL A 164 -2.29 1.47 8.93
CA VAL A 164 -1.62 2.77 9.00
C VAL A 164 -1.57 3.40 7.62
N ALA A 165 -2.44 4.39 7.40
CA ALA A 165 -2.46 5.25 6.22
C ALA A 165 -2.17 6.70 6.61
N GLY A 166 -1.20 7.33 5.95
CA GLY A 166 -0.79 8.71 6.21
C GLY A 166 -1.29 9.71 5.18
N LEU A 167 -1.15 11.00 5.50
CA LEU A 167 -1.24 12.09 4.53
C LEU A 167 0.10 12.84 4.49
N CYS A 168 0.58 13.21 3.30
CA CYS A 168 1.82 13.98 3.14
C CYS A 168 1.83 15.29 3.92
N GLU A 169 0.67 15.91 4.12
CA GLU A 169 0.54 17.17 4.87
C GLU A 169 0.86 17.04 6.36
N ASP A 170 0.93 15.81 6.90
CA ASP A 170 1.26 15.55 8.30
C ASP A 170 2.15 14.29 8.43
N MET A 171 3.31 14.33 7.75
CA MET A 171 4.29 13.23 7.68
C MET A 171 4.73 12.77 9.08
N SER A 172 5.08 13.70 9.98
CA SER A 172 5.49 13.37 11.35
C SER A 172 4.43 12.58 12.12
N ALA A 173 3.16 12.96 12.01
CA ALA A 173 2.08 12.23 12.66
C ALA A 173 1.88 10.83 12.06
N PHE A 174 2.00 10.69 10.73
CA PHE A 174 1.96 9.39 10.06
C PHE A 174 3.07 8.46 10.55
N LEU A 175 4.32 8.93 10.56
CA LEU A 175 5.47 8.13 10.98
C LEU A 175 5.41 7.78 12.46
N LEU A 176 4.92 8.69 13.31
CA LEU A 176 4.68 8.40 14.72
C LEU A 176 3.65 7.27 14.91
N ARG A 177 2.51 7.32 14.21
CA ARG A 177 1.52 6.21 14.25
C ARG A 177 2.10 4.91 13.71
N LEU A 178 2.93 4.98 12.67
CA LEU A 178 3.62 3.81 12.12
C LEU A 178 4.55 3.20 13.17
N CYS A 179 5.36 4.01 13.87
CA CYS A 179 6.15 3.56 15.02
C CYS A 179 5.29 2.92 16.12
N GLY A 180 4.16 3.55 16.48
CA GLY A 180 3.22 3.00 17.44
C GLY A 180 2.69 1.62 17.05
N ARG A 181 2.51 1.36 15.75
CA ARG A 181 2.06 0.05 15.21
C ARG A 181 3.19 -0.97 15.06
N THR A 182 4.41 -0.55 14.73
CA THR A 182 5.51 -1.47 14.35
C THR A 182 6.55 -1.68 15.45
N GLY A 183 6.58 -0.81 16.46
CA GLY A 183 7.63 -0.80 17.49
C GLY A 183 8.91 -0.10 17.06
N PHE A 184 8.92 0.55 15.89
CA PHE A 184 10.05 1.40 15.48
C PHE A 184 10.19 2.61 16.42
N GLY A 185 11.43 3.01 16.69
CA GLY A 185 11.73 4.02 17.70
C GLY A 185 11.97 5.43 17.16
N LEU A 186 12.20 5.57 15.86
CA LEU A 186 12.64 6.82 15.24
C LEU A 186 11.61 7.30 14.19
N PRO A 187 10.58 8.06 14.57
CA PRO A 187 9.55 8.62 13.67
C PRO A 187 10.06 9.82 12.85
N PHE A 188 11.29 9.72 12.35
CA PHE A 188 12.02 10.79 11.66
C PHE A 188 12.32 10.41 10.22
N TYR A 189 12.67 11.41 9.42
CA TYR A 189 12.99 11.23 8.02
C TYR A 189 14.03 12.22 7.54
N ALA A 190 14.70 11.87 6.44
CA ALA A 190 15.47 12.81 5.64
C ALA A 190 14.54 13.45 4.60
N GLU A 191 14.49 14.78 4.56
CA GLU A 191 13.79 15.46 3.47
C GLU A 191 14.51 15.19 2.14
N THR A 192 13.76 14.66 1.19
CA THR A 192 14.23 14.43 -0.17
C THR A 192 13.42 15.22 -1.15
N ASN A 193 14.05 16.25 -1.70
CA ASN A 193 13.60 17.02 -2.86
C ASN A 193 12.23 17.68 -2.70
N VAL A 194 12.25 18.96 -2.32
CA VAL A 194 11.24 19.90 -2.79
C VAL A 194 11.42 19.98 -4.31
N THR A 195 10.37 19.69 -5.09
CA THR A 195 10.45 19.89 -6.54
C THR A 195 10.66 21.39 -6.75
N ASN A 196 11.86 21.81 -7.14
CA ASN A 196 12.22 23.21 -7.32
C ASN A 196 11.41 23.79 -8.50
N ILE A 197 10.23 24.31 -8.20
CA ILE A 197 9.44 25.11 -9.14
C ILE A 197 10.05 26.50 -9.07
N SER A 198 10.99 26.82 -9.96
CA SER A 198 11.51 28.18 -10.07
C SER A 198 10.37 29.16 -10.29
N GLY A 199 10.41 30.30 -9.59
CA GLY A 199 9.28 31.25 -9.48
C GLY A 199 8.78 31.83 -10.81
N SER A 200 9.51 31.67 -11.92
CA SER A 200 9.10 32.12 -13.25
C SER A 200 8.20 31.13 -14.02
N ARG A 201 7.97 29.92 -13.49
CA ARG A 201 7.26 28.82 -14.21
C ARG A 201 5.97 28.33 -13.55
N LYS A 202 5.40 29.07 -12.59
CA LYS A 202 4.02 28.82 -12.14
C LYS A 202 3.04 29.17 -13.27
N GLN A 203 2.95 28.33 -14.29
CA GLN A 203 1.79 28.35 -15.18
C GLN A 203 0.54 28.18 -14.33
N GLN A 204 -0.38 29.13 -14.44
CA GLN A 204 -1.67 29.07 -13.76
C GLN A 204 -2.48 27.95 -14.40
N LEU A 205 -2.76 26.91 -13.63
CA LEU A 205 -3.69 25.85 -14.00
C LEU A 205 -5.09 26.48 -14.21
N SER A 206 -5.73 26.23 -15.34
CA SER A 206 -7.07 26.77 -15.59
C SER A 206 -8.12 26.17 -14.64
N GLU A 207 -9.17 26.94 -14.35
CA GLU A 207 -10.31 26.45 -13.56
C GLU A 207 -10.99 25.26 -14.24
N SER A 208 -11.14 25.28 -15.56
CA SER A 208 -11.74 24.18 -16.33
C SER A 208 -10.95 22.87 -16.17
N ALA A 209 -9.62 22.91 -16.30
CA ALA A 209 -8.78 21.73 -16.09
C ALA A 209 -8.87 21.22 -14.65
N ARG A 210 -8.92 22.13 -13.67
CA ARG A 210 -9.08 21.79 -12.25
C ARG A 210 -10.42 21.12 -11.97
N GLU A 211 -11.52 21.68 -12.45
CA GLU A 211 -12.88 21.15 -12.27
C GLU A 211 -13.03 19.78 -12.90
N LYS A 212 -12.53 19.62 -14.14
CA LYS A 212 -12.52 18.32 -14.81
C LYS A 212 -11.72 17.29 -14.01
N PHE A 213 -10.53 17.65 -13.53
CA PHE A 213 -9.71 16.74 -12.73
C PHE A 213 -10.42 16.33 -11.42
N LEU A 214 -11.06 17.27 -10.73
CA LEU A 214 -11.83 16.99 -9.51
C LEU A 214 -12.98 16.01 -9.79
N ALA A 215 -13.71 16.21 -10.88
CA ALA A 215 -14.80 15.32 -11.28
C ALA A 215 -14.30 13.92 -11.66
N ASP A 216 -13.22 13.84 -12.44
CA ASP A 216 -12.62 12.56 -12.86
C ASP A 216 -12.02 11.78 -11.69
N ASN A 217 -11.50 12.47 -10.67
CA ASN A 217 -10.81 11.87 -9.53
C ASN A 217 -11.63 11.90 -8.24
N ALA A 218 -12.97 11.96 -8.35
CA ALA A 218 -13.87 12.08 -7.20
C ALA A 218 -13.70 10.92 -6.20
N TRP A 219 -13.35 9.72 -6.65
CA TRP A 219 -13.16 8.57 -5.76
C TRP A 219 -11.85 8.67 -4.97
N ASP A 220 -10.76 9.15 -5.58
CA ASP A 220 -9.52 9.44 -4.84
C ASP A 220 -9.75 10.51 -3.77
N TYR A 221 -10.55 11.54 -4.06
CA TYR A 221 -10.91 12.56 -3.07
C TYR A 221 -11.78 12.00 -1.94
N ALA A 222 -12.71 11.08 -2.24
CA ALA A 222 -13.48 10.38 -1.22
C ALA A 222 -12.57 9.55 -0.30
N LEU A 223 -11.65 8.78 -0.89
CA LEU A 223 -10.69 7.96 -0.15
C LEU A 223 -9.72 8.81 0.68
N TYR A 224 -9.25 9.93 0.14
CA TYR A 224 -8.38 10.89 0.83
C TYR A 224 -9.07 11.48 2.07
N ARG A 225 -10.35 11.82 1.97
CA ARG A 225 -11.15 12.27 3.11
C ARG A 225 -11.31 11.16 4.17
N ASP A 226 -11.58 9.93 3.74
CA ASP A 226 -11.71 8.79 4.66
C ASP A 226 -10.41 8.58 5.47
N VAL A 227 -9.24 8.72 4.84
CA VAL A 227 -7.93 8.66 5.52
C VAL A 227 -7.74 9.83 6.48
N ARG A 228 -8.13 11.05 6.10
CA ARG A 228 -8.09 12.21 7.01
C ARG A 228 -8.93 11.97 8.26
N GLU A 229 -10.18 11.57 8.09
CA GLU A 229 -11.10 11.28 9.18
C GLU A 229 -10.61 10.14 10.07
N SER A 230 -9.95 9.12 9.50
CA SER A 230 -9.28 8.07 10.29
C SER A 230 -8.12 8.62 11.11
N ASN A 231 -7.27 9.45 10.49
CA ASN A 231 -6.13 10.04 11.17
C ASN A 231 -6.55 10.96 12.32
N ASP A 232 -7.63 11.73 12.15
CA ASP A 232 -8.14 12.59 13.21
C ASP A 232 -8.73 11.78 14.37
N ARG A 233 -9.38 10.64 14.09
CA ARG A 233 -9.82 9.69 15.11
C ARG A 233 -8.65 9.06 15.86
N ASP A 234 -7.60 8.64 15.15
CA ASP A 234 -6.41 8.04 15.77
C ASP A 234 -5.65 9.03 16.65
N LYS A 235 -5.52 10.28 16.20
CA LYS A 235 -4.95 11.38 17.02
C LYS A 235 -5.75 11.57 18.30
N THR A 236 -7.08 11.67 18.18
CA THR A 236 -7.99 11.81 19.32
C THR A 236 -7.86 10.64 20.29
N ALA A 237 -7.77 9.40 19.77
CA ALA A 237 -7.62 8.20 20.58
C ALA A 237 -6.26 8.12 21.30
N GLY A 238 -5.19 8.61 20.67
CA GLY A 238 -3.85 8.68 21.27
C GLY A 238 -3.72 9.69 22.41
N GLY A 239 -4.60 10.70 22.44
CA GLY A 239 -4.69 11.68 23.53
C GLY A 239 -3.37 12.38 23.86
N GLU A 240 -3.18 12.68 25.15
CA GLU A 240 -2.03 13.45 25.63
C GLU A 240 -0.67 12.79 25.33
N LEU A 241 -0.62 11.45 25.33
CA LEU A 241 0.61 10.71 24.99
C LEU A 241 1.02 10.97 23.53
N PHE A 242 0.06 10.89 22.61
CA PHE A 242 0.31 11.17 21.20
C PHE A 242 0.71 12.63 20.98
N ASP A 243 0.03 13.58 21.63
CA ASP A 243 0.33 15.01 21.48
C ASP A 243 1.74 15.37 21.98
N LYS A 244 2.14 14.84 23.15
CA LYS A 244 3.50 15.01 23.69
C LYS A 244 4.56 14.39 22.78
N ALA A 245 4.32 13.17 22.33
CA ALA A 245 5.22 12.50 21.41
C ALA A 245 5.35 13.29 20.10
N LEU A 246 4.24 13.70 19.48
CA LEU A 246 4.23 14.44 18.21
C LEU A 246 4.89 15.81 18.33
N ALA A 247 4.71 16.51 19.45
CA ALA A 247 5.41 17.77 19.72
C ALA A 247 6.94 17.55 19.71
N LEU A 248 7.42 16.51 20.41
CA LEU A 248 8.83 16.14 20.38
C LEU A 248 9.30 15.72 18.98
N VAL A 249 8.50 14.92 18.25
CA VAL A 249 8.85 14.53 16.88
C VAL A 249 9.09 15.76 16.02
N ARG A 250 8.21 16.76 16.09
CA ARG A 250 8.33 18.00 15.31
C ARG A 250 9.55 18.83 15.72
N THR A 251 9.86 18.92 17.01
CA THR A 251 11.07 19.59 17.50
C THR A 251 12.33 18.94 16.96
N VAL A 252 12.45 17.62 17.08
CA VAL A 252 13.63 16.89 16.60
C VAL A 252 13.72 16.96 15.07
N GLN A 253 12.61 16.78 14.35
CA GLN A 253 12.59 16.87 12.89
C GLN A 253 13.04 18.25 12.40
N ALA A 254 12.70 19.33 13.11
CA ALA A 254 13.15 20.68 12.75
C ALA A 254 14.68 20.83 12.83
N GLU A 255 15.34 20.18 13.79
CA GLU A 255 16.80 20.14 13.90
C GLU A 255 17.43 19.25 12.82
N LEU A 256 16.83 18.09 12.54
CA LEU A 256 17.27 17.21 11.46
C LEU A 256 17.23 17.92 10.10
N ASN A 257 16.22 18.75 9.86
CA ASN A 257 16.09 19.54 8.64
C ASN A 257 17.18 20.61 8.46
N GLN A 258 17.95 20.96 9.51
CA GLN A 258 19.11 21.86 9.39
C GLN A 258 20.37 21.16 8.89
N VAL A 259 20.37 19.82 8.83
CA VAL A 259 21.49 19.06 8.32
C VAL A 259 21.46 19.12 6.80
N GLU A 260 22.48 19.76 6.24
CA GLU A 260 22.68 19.76 4.79
C GLU A 260 22.67 18.32 4.26
N ASN A 261 21.80 18.06 3.30
CA ASN A 261 21.69 16.77 2.66
C ASN A 261 22.62 16.77 1.43
N PRO A 262 23.80 16.13 1.50
CA PRO A 262 24.77 16.13 0.41
C PRO A 262 24.26 15.43 -0.86
N HIS A 263 23.07 14.84 -0.79
CA HIS A 263 22.39 14.09 -1.82
C HIS A 263 20.99 14.64 -2.13
N GLU A 264 20.77 15.95 -1.96
CA GLU A 264 19.69 16.63 -2.69
C GLU A 264 19.75 16.16 -4.15
N HIS A 265 18.68 15.50 -4.61
CA HIS A 265 18.53 14.87 -5.94
C HIS A 265 19.14 13.47 -6.16
N ALA A 266 19.59 12.73 -5.13
CA ALA A 266 19.93 11.32 -5.29
C ALA A 266 18.69 10.42 -5.35
N SER A 267 18.72 9.50 -6.30
CA SER A 267 17.67 8.54 -6.63
C SER A 267 17.27 7.65 -5.45
N MET A 268 16.00 7.21 -5.42
CA MET A 268 15.57 6.03 -4.64
C MET A 268 16.39 4.78 -4.96
N ILE A 269 17.10 4.75 -6.11
CA ILE A 269 17.89 3.61 -6.58
C ILE A 269 19.26 3.52 -5.88
N PHE A 270 19.83 4.64 -5.42
CA PHE A 270 21.18 4.64 -4.84
C PHE A 270 21.21 4.51 -3.31
N GLY A 271 20.05 4.66 -2.65
CA GLY A 271 19.95 4.67 -1.19
C GLY A 271 20.41 5.99 -0.59
N TYR A 272 20.14 6.21 0.70
CA TYR A 272 20.65 7.36 1.42
C TYR A 272 22.09 7.10 1.86
N ASP A 273 22.94 8.13 1.84
CA ASP A 273 24.32 8.01 2.31
C ASP A 273 24.40 7.62 3.80
N HIS A 274 25.23 6.63 4.08
CA HIS A 274 25.45 6.10 5.42
C HIS A 274 25.88 7.18 6.41
N ALA A 275 26.79 8.08 6.01
CA ALA A 275 27.30 9.12 6.91
C ALA A 275 26.20 10.14 7.25
N HIS A 276 25.39 10.52 6.25
CA HIS A 276 24.23 11.39 6.48
C HIS A 276 23.19 10.73 7.41
N LEU A 277 22.76 9.49 7.15
CA LEU A 277 21.81 8.79 8.02
C LEU A 277 22.36 8.59 9.45
N GLY A 278 23.65 8.30 9.57
CA GLY A 278 24.33 8.20 10.86
C GLY A 278 24.24 9.51 11.65
N LYS A 279 24.55 10.64 11.01
CA LYS A 279 24.45 11.98 11.61
C LYS A 279 23.01 12.31 12.05
N LEU A 280 22.00 11.95 11.25
CA LEU A 280 20.60 12.15 11.64
C LEU A 280 20.24 11.33 12.88
N ARG A 281 20.71 10.07 12.97
CA ARG A 281 20.50 9.25 14.18
C ARG A 281 21.19 9.84 15.41
N GLU A 282 22.43 10.30 15.28
CA GLU A 282 23.17 10.94 16.38
C GLU A 282 22.43 12.17 16.93
N ILE A 283 21.94 13.03 16.03
CA ILE A 283 21.15 14.21 16.43
C ILE A 283 19.87 13.76 17.12
N ALA A 284 19.10 12.83 16.54
CA ALA A 284 17.87 12.34 17.16
C ALA A 284 18.12 11.73 18.55
N GLN A 285 19.20 10.98 18.73
CA GLN A 285 19.58 10.34 19.99
C GLN A 285 20.15 11.32 21.03
N SER A 286 20.47 12.56 20.65
CA SER A 286 20.85 13.60 21.60
C SER A 286 19.67 14.16 22.41
N PHE A 287 18.43 13.90 21.96
CA PHE A 287 17.20 14.29 22.65
C PHE A 287 16.71 13.19 23.60
N ASP A 288 15.97 13.59 24.63
CA ASP A 288 15.21 12.63 25.44
C ASP A 288 13.98 12.14 24.66
N LEU A 289 14.08 10.95 24.08
CA LEU A 289 13.01 10.32 23.32
C LEU A 289 11.94 9.63 24.19
N ALA A 290 11.91 9.86 25.52
CA ALA A 290 10.92 9.26 26.41
C ALA A 290 9.45 9.45 25.96
N PRO A 291 8.99 10.65 25.57
CA PRO A 291 7.61 10.82 25.11
C PRO A 291 7.24 9.93 23.91
N ILE A 292 8.17 9.74 22.97
CA ILE A 292 7.96 8.89 21.79
C ILE A 292 7.90 7.41 22.23
N ARG A 293 8.82 6.98 23.08
CA ARG A 293 8.87 5.61 23.60
C ARG A 293 7.60 5.26 24.39
N ASP A 294 7.16 6.15 25.28
CA ASP A 294 5.96 5.95 26.10
C ASP A 294 4.71 5.79 25.21
N TYR A 295 4.58 6.62 24.15
CA TYR A 295 3.51 6.47 23.18
C TYR A 295 3.58 5.13 22.42
N ILE A 296 4.77 4.71 21.99
CA ILE A 296 4.95 3.43 21.28
C ILE A 296 4.58 2.25 22.19
N GLU A 297 5.10 2.23 23.41
CA GLU A 297 4.80 1.17 24.39
C GLU A 297 3.30 1.08 24.69
N HIS A 298 2.64 2.22 24.89
CA HIS A 298 1.19 2.27 25.08
C HIS A 298 0.42 1.76 23.84
N SER A 299 0.85 2.17 22.65
CA SER A 299 0.22 1.75 21.39
C SER A 299 0.36 0.25 21.17
N GLN A 300 1.53 -0.33 21.45
CA GLN A 300 1.80 -1.76 21.28
C GLN A 300 0.92 -2.64 22.18
N GLN A 301 0.51 -2.15 23.36
CA GLN A 301 -0.38 -2.88 24.26
C GLN A 301 -1.82 -3.02 23.74
N SER A 302 -2.25 -2.10 22.85
CA SER A 302 -3.61 -2.05 22.31
C SER A 302 -3.70 -2.47 20.84
N ILE A 303 -2.61 -3.01 20.27
CA ILE A 303 -2.59 -3.52 18.90
C ILE A 303 -3.58 -4.66 18.75
N ALA A 304 -4.65 -4.40 18.01
CA ALA A 304 -5.52 -5.45 17.52
C ALA A 304 -4.71 -6.43 16.66
N ALA A 305 -5.00 -7.72 16.82
CA ALA A 305 -4.41 -8.78 16.00
C ALA A 305 -4.52 -8.42 14.50
N PRO A 306 -3.50 -8.73 13.68
CA PRO A 306 -3.56 -8.46 12.26
C PRO A 306 -4.80 -9.12 11.66
N ALA A 307 -5.48 -8.40 10.76
CA ALA A 307 -6.58 -8.99 10.00
C ALA A 307 -6.08 -10.22 9.25
N ASP A 308 -6.95 -11.21 9.13
CA ASP A 308 -6.65 -12.40 8.36
C ASP A 308 -6.48 -12.02 6.90
N ILE A 309 -5.37 -12.43 6.30
CA ILE A 309 -5.12 -12.28 4.87
C ILE A 309 -5.39 -13.62 4.25
N TYR A 310 -6.31 -13.65 3.29
CA TYR A 310 -6.70 -14.87 2.63
C TYR A 310 -6.24 -14.90 1.18
N GLU A 311 -6.08 -16.12 0.68
CA GLU A 311 -5.85 -16.40 -0.72
C GLU A 311 -6.64 -17.66 -1.10
N GLY A 312 -7.05 -17.78 -2.36
CA GLY A 312 -7.76 -18.96 -2.83
C GLY A 312 -8.31 -18.76 -4.23
N PHE A 313 -8.70 -19.86 -4.84
CA PHE A 313 -9.10 -19.92 -6.24
C PHE A 313 -10.30 -20.86 -6.41
N VAL A 314 -11.25 -20.47 -7.25
CA VAL A 314 -12.32 -21.37 -7.70
C VAL A 314 -11.82 -22.15 -8.91
N ASP A 315 -11.65 -23.46 -8.75
CA ASP A 315 -11.15 -24.33 -9.81
C ASP A 315 -12.25 -24.67 -10.82
N ALA A 316 -13.45 -25.01 -10.33
CA ALA A 316 -14.55 -25.45 -11.17
C ALA A 316 -15.91 -25.15 -10.57
N VAL A 317 -16.84 -24.73 -11.44
CA VAL A 317 -18.27 -24.72 -11.17
C VAL A 317 -18.92 -25.81 -12.01
N ARG A 318 -19.71 -26.66 -11.36
CA ARG A 318 -20.51 -27.72 -11.99
C ARG A 318 -21.99 -27.46 -11.73
N GLU A 319 -22.86 -28.26 -12.32
CA GLU A 319 -24.31 -28.13 -12.16
C GLU A 319 -24.73 -28.12 -10.67
N ASN A 320 -24.15 -29.00 -9.85
CA ASN A 320 -24.57 -29.20 -8.45
C ASN A 320 -23.45 -28.93 -7.43
N SER A 321 -22.31 -28.36 -7.84
CA SER A 321 -21.20 -28.12 -6.92
C SER A 321 -20.25 -27.02 -7.39
N VAL A 322 -19.58 -26.38 -6.44
CA VAL A 322 -18.41 -25.54 -6.67
C VAL A 322 -17.22 -26.07 -5.88
N SER A 323 -16.06 -26.15 -6.52
CA SER A 323 -14.83 -26.65 -5.90
C SER A 323 -13.66 -25.71 -6.14
N GLY A 324 -12.72 -25.71 -5.20
CA GLY A 324 -11.57 -24.83 -5.24
C GLY A 324 -10.63 -25.08 -4.08
N TRP A 325 -9.82 -24.08 -3.78
CA TRP A 325 -9.03 -24.03 -2.54
C TRP A 325 -9.04 -22.63 -1.94
N ALA A 326 -8.84 -22.57 -0.63
CA ALA A 326 -8.62 -21.32 0.09
C ALA A 326 -7.68 -21.55 1.28
N ILE A 327 -6.96 -20.52 1.66
CA ILE A 327 -6.04 -20.53 2.79
C ILE A 327 -6.04 -19.16 3.49
N ASN A 328 -5.94 -19.20 4.82
CA ASN A 328 -5.62 -18.03 5.61
C ASN A 328 -4.08 -17.92 5.74
N LEU A 329 -3.45 -17.01 5.02
CA LEU A 329 -2.00 -16.79 5.07
C LEU A 329 -1.52 -16.32 6.45
N THR A 330 -2.39 -15.67 7.22
CA THR A 330 -2.10 -15.26 8.61
C THR A 330 -2.17 -16.45 9.57
N ARG A 331 -3.02 -17.45 9.29
CA ARG A 331 -3.27 -18.63 10.14
C ARG A 331 -3.46 -19.89 9.28
N PRO A 332 -2.39 -20.41 8.64
CA PRO A 332 -2.49 -21.45 7.61
C PRO A 332 -3.00 -22.81 8.11
N ASP A 333 -2.93 -23.04 9.43
CA ASP A 333 -3.45 -24.26 10.07
C ASP A 333 -4.95 -24.21 10.34
N ARG A 334 -5.62 -23.05 10.15
CA ARG A 334 -7.05 -22.91 10.38
C ARG A 334 -7.83 -23.15 9.10
N PRO A 335 -8.93 -23.92 9.17
CA PRO A 335 -9.81 -24.07 8.02
C PRO A 335 -10.48 -22.73 7.68
N VAL A 336 -10.73 -22.51 6.39
CA VAL A 336 -11.38 -21.31 5.87
C VAL A 336 -12.84 -21.65 5.56
N SER A 337 -13.76 -20.86 6.13
CA SER A 337 -15.18 -20.95 5.79
C SER A 337 -15.46 -20.23 4.48
N ILE A 338 -16.22 -20.88 3.60
CA ILE A 338 -16.56 -20.40 2.26
C ILE A 338 -18.08 -20.28 2.16
N GLU A 339 -18.55 -19.17 1.60
CA GLU A 339 -19.96 -18.88 1.39
C GLU A 339 -20.25 -18.69 -0.09
N VAL A 340 -21.41 -19.17 -0.53
CA VAL A 340 -21.93 -18.98 -1.87
C VAL A 340 -23.16 -18.10 -1.79
N TRP A 341 -23.13 -16.98 -2.50
CA TRP A 341 -24.19 -15.97 -2.45
C TRP A 341 -24.83 -15.77 -3.82
N SER A 342 -26.17 -15.74 -3.85
CA SER A 342 -26.99 -15.34 -5.00
C SER A 342 -27.66 -14.01 -4.67
N GLY A 343 -27.13 -12.91 -5.22
CA GLY A 343 -27.50 -11.57 -4.76
C GLY A 343 -27.14 -11.38 -3.28
N ASN A 344 -28.16 -11.13 -2.44
CA ASN A 344 -28.02 -10.94 -1.00
C ASN A 344 -28.39 -12.18 -0.17
N GLU A 345 -28.70 -13.31 -0.83
CA GLU A 345 -29.06 -14.56 -0.16
C GLU A 345 -27.88 -15.53 -0.18
N MET A 346 -27.52 -16.08 0.98
CA MET A 346 -26.53 -17.15 1.08
C MET A 346 -27.21 -18.47 0.71
N VAL A 347 -26.81 -19.06 -0.41
CA VAL A 347 -27.44 -20.25 -0.99
C VAL A 347 -26.71 -21.55 -0.63
N ALA A 348 -25.43 -21.46 -0.26
CA ALA A 348 -24.65 -22.59 0.25
C ALA A 348 -23.47 -22.09 1.08
N ALA A 349 -22.91 -22.98 1.92
CA ALA A 349 -21.68 -22.73 2.65
C ALA A 349 -20.89 -24.03 2.82
N GLY A 350 -19.58 -23.91 3.02
CA GLY A 350 -18.72 -25.02 3.33
C GLY A 350 -17.42 -24.55 3.97
N THR A 351 -16.47 -25.48 4.11
CA THR A 351 -15.21 -25.21 4.80
C THR A 351 -14.09 -25.97 4.11
N THR A 352 -12.88 -25.42 4.10
CA THR A 352 -11.71 -26.13 3.58
C THR A 352 -11.33 -27.30 4.48
N GLY A 353 -10.71 -28.31 3.89
CA GLY A 353 -10.24 -29.50 4.61
C GLY A 353 -9.82 -30.64 3.69
N GLU A 354 -10.11 -30.55 2.39
CA GLU A 354 -9.69 -31.54 1.41
C GLU A 354 -8.20 -31.38 1.06
N PRO A 355 -7.49 -32.50 0.81
CA PRO A 355 -6.06 -32.47 0.51
C PRO A 355 -5.77 -31.83 -0.86
N ARG A 356 -4.83 -30.89 -0.88
CA ARG A 356 -4.32 -30.18 -2.08
C ARG A 356 -2.79 -30.18 -2.10
N PRO A 357 -2.17 -31.33 -2.45
CA PRO A 357 -0.71 -31.43 -2.52
C PRO A 357 -0.10 -30.51 -3.58
N ASP A 358 -0.85 -30.18 -4.63
CA ASP A 358 -0.50 -29.19 -5.66
C ASP A 358 -0.38 -27.77 -5.08
N VAL A 359 -1.33 -27.36 -4.23
CA VAL A 359 -1.32 -26.05 -3.55
C VAL A 359 -0.19 -25.98 -2.53
N ALA A 360 0.04 -27.07 -1.79
CA ALA A 360 1.18 -27.19 -0.88
C ALA A 360 2.53 -27.10 -1.63
N ALA A 361 2.67 -27.83 -2.75
CA ALA A 361 3.86 -27.80 -3.60
C ALA A 361 4.09 -26.42 -4.25
N ALA A 362 3.02 -25.66 -4.49
CA ALA A 362 3.09 -24.27 -4.93
C ALA A 362 3.60 -23.30 -3.84
N GLY A 363 3.79 -23.75 -2.59
CA GLY A 363 4.41 -22.96 -1.53
C GLY A 363 3.44 -22.37 -0.49
N TYR A 364 2.17 -22.76 -0.49
CA TYR A 364 1.17 -22.25 0.47
C TYR A 364 1.18 -22.96 1.84
N GLY A 365 2.14 -23.86 2.11
CA GLY A 365 2.45 -24.38 3.45
C GLY A 365 1.45 -25.38 4.06
N SER A 366 0.14 -25.25 3.79
CA SER A 366 -0.91 -26.17 4.26
C SER A 366 -1.38 -27.10 3.15
N SER A 367 -1.55 -28.39 3.47
CA SER A 367 -2.04 -29.40 2.54
C SER A 367 -3.54 -29.58 2.55
N HIS A 368 -4.29 -28.98 3.48
CA HIS A 368 -5.74 -29.18 3.65
C HIS A 368 -6.52 -27.91 3.32
N THR A 369 -6.30 -27.39 2.12
CA THR A 369 -6.85 -26.10 1.65
C THR A 369 -8.01 -26.27 0.67
N GLY A 370 -8.32 -27.50 0.24
CA GLY A 370 -9.37 -27.76 -0.74
C GLY A 370 -10.77 -27.65 -0.14
N PHE A 371 -11.73 -27.20 -0.96
CA PHE A 371 -13.16 -27.23 -0.65
C PHE A 371 -13.97 -27.78 -1.83
N SER A 372 -15.10 -28.40 -1.50
CA SER A 372 -16.15 -28.81 -2.44
C SER A 372 -17.51 -28.58 -1.78
N ILE A 373 -18.32 -27.71 -2.38
CA ILE A 373 -19.58 -27.23 -1.80
C ILE A 373 -20.71 -27.62 -2.73
N ALA A 374 -21.71 -28.34 -2.21
CA ALA A 374 -22.92 -28.66 -2.94
C ALA A 374 -23.74 -27.38 -3.20
N LEU A 375 -24.20 -27.19 -4.42
CA LEU A 375 -25.04 -26.07 -4.83
C LEU A 375 -26.50 -26.53 -4.99
N PRO A 376 -27.48 -25.76 -4.49
CA PRO A 376 -28.88 -25.99 -4.86
C PRO A 376 -29.10 -25.63 -6.34
N PRO A 377 -30.22 -26.02 -6.98
CA PRO A 377 -30.56 -25.54 -8.32
C PRO A 377 -30.69 -24.01 -8.34
N LEU A 378 -29.83 -23.32 -9.09
CA LEU A 378 -29.82 -21.86 -9.21
C LEU A 378 -30.47 -21.37 -10.52
N HIS A 379 -30.87 -22.28 -11.40
CA HIS A 379 -31.63 -22.00 -12.64
C HIS A 379 -31.00 -20.88 -13.50
N GLY A 380 -29.67 -20.85 -13.58
CA GLY A 380 -28.92 -19.86 -14.35
C GLY A 380 -28.76 -18.50 -13.64
N THR A 381 -29.22 -18.34 -12.40
CA THR A 381 -28.94 -17.16 -11.57
C THR A 381 -27.44 -17.06 -11.31
N ALA A 382 -26.90 -15.83 -11.42
CA ALA A 382 -25.50 -15.59 -11.14
C ALA A 382 -25.23 -15.68 -9.62
N PHE A 383 -24.13 -16.32 -9.24
CA PHE A 383 -23.71 -16.42 -7.84
C PHE A 383 -22.22 -16.07 -7.69
N ARG A 384 -21.83 -15.70 -6.47
CA ARG A 384 -20.43 -15.44 -6.08
C ARG A 384 -19.96 -16.42 -5.01
N VAL A 385 -18.67 -16.71 -5.01
CA VAL A 385 -18.00 -17.51 -3.97
C VAL A 385 -17.08 -16.58 -3.19
N ALA A 386 -17.27 -16.50 -1.88
CA ALA A 386 -16.52 -15.60 -1.02
C ALA A 386 -16.05 -16.34 0.23
N ILE A 387 -15.03 -15.78 0.89
CA ILE A 387 -14.63 -16.23 2.21
C ILE A 387 -15.62 -15.65 3.22
N ALA A 388 -16.07 -16.47 4.17
CA ALA A 388 -17.08 -16.07 5.15
C ALA A 388 -16.63 -14.82 5.93
N GLY A 389 -17.47 -13.79 5.94
CA GLY A 389 -17.19 -12.52 6.60
C GLY A 389 -16.09 -11.66 5.97
N ALA A 390 -15.48 -12.10 4.87
CA ALA A 390 -14.61 -11.26 4.04
C ALA A 390 -15.43 -10.68 2.87
N SER A 391 -15.21 -9.40 2.55
CA SER A 391 -15.80 -8.82 1.34
C SER A 391 -15.11 -9.27 0.05
N ASP A 392 -13.90 -9.83 0.17
CA ASP A 392 -13.08 -10.22 -0.97
C ASP A 392 -13.59 -11.54 -1.57
N PRO A 393 -13.99 -11.55 -2.85
CA PRO A 393 -14.22 -12.80 -3.56
C PRO A 393 -12.92 -13.58 -3.71
N LEU A 394 -13.00 -14.91 -3.79
CA LEU A 394 -11.84 -15.72 -4.17
C LEU A 394 -11.36 -15.34 -5.57
N ASN A 395 -10.09 -15.62 -5.89
CA ASN A 395 -9.64 -15.48 -7.28
C ASN A 395 -10.48 -16.38 -8.18
N ASN A 396 -10.79 -15.88 -9.37
CA ASN A 396 -11.69 -16.54 -10.30
C ASN A 396 -13.09 -16.80 -9.69
N ALA A 397 -13.55 -15.98 -8.74
CA ALA A 397 -14.93 -16.00 -8.24
C ALA A 397 -15.78 -14.88 -8.87
N GLY A 398 -15.68 -14.72 -10.19
CA GLY A 398 -16.61 -13.88 -10.95
C GLY A 398 -18.06 -14.34 -10.77
N PRO A 399 -19.06 -13.58 -11.28
CA PRO A 399 -20.44 -14.04 -11.25
C PRO A 399 -20.57 -15.33 -12.09
N TRP A 400 -20.71 -16.46 -11.41
CA TRP A 400 -20.82 -17.79 -11.99
C TRP A 400 -22.27 -18.13 -12.30
N ARG A 401 -22.52 -18.89 -13.37
CA ARG A 401 -23.82 -19.50 -13.63
C ARG A 401 -23.65 -21.01 -13.70
N GLN A 402 -24.62 -21.77 -13.17
CA GLN A 402 -24.63 -23.23 -13.31
C GLN A 402 -24.57 -23.62 -14.78
N GLY A 403 -23.70 -24.59 -15.10
CA GLY A 403 -23.43 -25.04 -16.47
C GLY A 403 -22.24 -24.35 -17.16
N TRP A 404 -21.58 -23.40 -16.50
CA TRP A 404 -20.33 -22.83 -17.01
C TRP A 404 -19.14 -23.70 -16.59
N HIS A 405 -18.38 -24.21 -17.56
CA HIS A 405 -17.09 -24.85 -17.33
C HIS A 405 -15.97 -23.84 -17.62
N ILE A 406 -14.94 -23.83 -16.78
CA ILE A 406 -13.61 -23.35 -17.17
C ILE A 406 -12.72 -24.59 -17.22
N GLY A 407 -11.98 -24.72 -18.31
CA GLY A 407 -10.94 -25.74 -18.49
C GLY A 407 -9.58 -25.21 -18.11
#